data_AF-A0A946E5G6-F1
#
_entry.id   AF-A0A946E5G6-F1
#
_cell.length_a   1.000
_cell.length_b   1.000
_cell.length_c   1.000
_cell.angle_alpha   90.00
_cell.angle_beta   90.00
_cell.angle_gamma   90.00
#
_symmetry.space_group_name_H-M   'P 1'
#
loop_
_entity.id
_entity.type
_entity.pdbx_description
1 polymer ?
#
loop_
_entity_poly.entity_id
_entity_poly.type
_entity_poly.pdbx_seq_one_letter_code
_entity_poly.pdbx_strand_id
1 'polypeptide(L)'
;FMMTVREAVELVLQASALEGSSGSLFVLEMGEPVRIQDLARQMIRLAGKVPDDEIAVVFTGMRPGEKMHEELIYDDETLAGTAREGINVASGRVVVPDDVTALLGALVDYARAGEAEATPGLIRSIVPEFHAPGDNAETGRA
;
A
#
# COMPACT_ATOMS: atom_id res chain seq x y z
N PHE A 1 -8.66 1.06 3.65
CA PHE A 1 -8.61 0.94 5.13
C PHE A 1 -8.34 2.31 5.75
N MET A 2 -8.64 2.51 7.03
CA MET A 2 -8.31 3.74 7.76
C MET A 2 -7.97 3.38 9.22
N MET A 3 -7.00 4.06 9.80
CA MET A 3 -6.61 3.93 11.21
C MET A 3 -6.22 5.32 11.72
N THR A 4 -6.46 5.61 13.00
CA THR A 4 -6.00 6.88 13.57
C THR A 4 -4.48 6.88 13.73
N VAL A 5 -3.88 8.07 13.72
CA VAL A 5 -2.42 8.21 13.91
C VAL A 5 -1.96 7.62 15.25
N ARG A 6 -2.77 7.77 16.31
CA ARG A 6 -2.42 7.23 17.63
C ARG A 6 -2.37 5.71 17.63
N GLU A 7 -3.39 5.05 17.07
CA GLU A 7 -3.44 3.59 16.94
C GLU A 7 -2.27 3.08 16.10
N ALA A 8 -2.00 3.75 14.96
CA ALA A 8 -0.90 3.39 14.07
C ALA A 8 0.45 3.43 14.80
N VAL A 9 0.74 4.54 15.47
CA VAL A 9 1.99 4.73 16.20
C VAL A 9 2.09 3.75 17.37
N GLU A 10 1.00 3.50 18.07
CA GLU A 10 0.96 2.53 19.17
C GLU A 10 1.34 1.12 18.68
N LEU A 11 0.72 0.64 17.60
CA LEU A 11 1.04 -0.67 17.03
C LEU A 11 2.49 -0.74 16.51
N VAL A 12 3.00 0.33 15.89
CA VAL A 12 4.41 0.40 15.44
C VAL A 12 5.37 0.29 16.64
N LEU A 13 5.11 1.02 17.72
CA LEU A 13 5.94 0.96 18.92
C LEU A 13 5.88 -0.42 19.57
N GLN A 14 4.69 -1.02 19.65
CA GLN A 14 4.53 -2.38 20.17
C GLN A 14 5.27 -3.41 19.30
N ALA A 15 5.16 -3.33 17.98
CA ALA A 15 5.89 -4.20 17.06
C ALA A 15 7.41 -4.08 17.25
N SER A 16 7.93 -2.86 17.44
CA SER A 16 9.36 -2.63 17.65
C SER A 16 9.91 -3.24 18.96
N ALA A 17 9.04 -3.48 19.94
CA ALA A 17 9.39 -4.07 21.22
C ALA A 17 9.26 -5.60 21.25
N LEU A 18 8.77 -6.24 20.18
CA LEU A 18 8.66 -7.69 20.08
C LEU A 18 10.04 -8.32 19.88
N GLU A 19 10.48 -9.14 20.83
CA GLU A 19 11.74 -9.87 20.76
C GLU A 19 11.73 -10.97 19.67
N GLY A 20 12.90 -11.30 19.11
CA GLY A 20 13.08 -12.47 18.24
C GLY A 20 12.83 -12.28 16.75
N SER A 21 12.79 -11.03 16.27
CA SER A 21 12.30 -10.66 14.93
C SER A 21 13.31 -9.85 14.09
N SER A 22 14.61 -10.16 14.21
CA SER A 22 15.61 -9.51 13.35
C SER A 22 15.32 -9.85 11.88
N GLY A 23 14.96 -8.84 11.09
CA GLY A 23 14.60 -8.98 9.68
C GLY A 23 13.15 -9.40 9.41
N SER A 24 12.27 -9.41 10.43
CA SER A 24 10.85 -9.68 10.21
C SER A 24 10.12 -8.49 9.59
N LEU A 25 9.22 -8.78 8.65
CA LEU A 25 8.27 -7.81 8.12
C LEU A 25 6.98 -7.88 8.95
N PHE A 26 6.63 -6.79 9.63
CA PHE A 26 5.38 -6.72 10.40
C PHE A 26 4.27 -6.08 9.57
N VAL A 27 3.09 -6.68 9.60
CA VAL A 27 1.87 -6.16 8.97
C VAL A 27 0.85 -5.86 10.07
N LEU A 28 0.35 -4.62 10.06
CA LEU A 28 -0.64 -4.15 11.03
C LEU A 28 -2.04 -4.48 10.55
N GLU A 29 -2.90 -4.90 11.49
CA GLU A 29 -4.31 -5.13 11.19
C GLU A 29 -5.04 -3.78 11.11
N MET A 30 -5.50 -3.46 9.90
CA MET A 30 -6.08 -2.15 9.59
C MET A 30 -7.62 -2.09 9.78
N GLY A 31 -8.22 -3.17 10.28
CA GLY A 31 -9.67 -3.33 10.39
C GLY A 31 -10.38 -3.43 9.05
N GLU A 32 -11.64 -2.99 9.01
CA GLU A 32 -12.48 -3.09 7.80
C GLU A 32 -12.13 -2.03 6.75
N PRO A 33 -12.20 -2.36 5.44
CA PRO A 33 -12.00 -1.40 4.38
C PRO A 33 -13.14 -0.37 4.35
N VAL A 34 -12.78 0.91 4.26
CA VAL A 34 -13.73 2.02 4.17
C VAL A 34 -13.88 2.46 2.71
N ARG A 35 -15.13 2.54 2.24
CA ARG A 35 -15.44 3.06 0.89
C ARG A 35 -15.36 4.58 0.88
N ILE A 36 -14.54 5.14 0.00
CA ILE A 36 -14.29 6.60 -0.09
C ILE A 36 -15.58 7.39 -0.37
N GLN A 37 -16.50 6.85 -1.18
CA GLN A 37 -17.79 7.49 -1.44
C GLN A 37 -18.66 7.63 -0.18
N ASP A 38 -18.58 6.68 0.75
CA ASP A 38 -19.40 6.66 1.95
C ASP A 38 -18.81 7.64 2.97
N LEU A 39 -17.47 7.69 3.07
CA LEU A 39 -16.75 8.70 3.82
C LEU A 39 -17.08 10.12 3.34
N ALA A 40 -17.04 10.39 2.04
CA ALA A 40 -17.35 11.70 1.48
C ALA A 40 -18.76 12.16 1.86
N ARG A 41 -19.77 11.29 1.70
CA ARG A 41 -21.16 11.58 2.13
C ARG A 41 -21.28 11.77 3.63
N GLN A 42 -20.54 11.01 4.43
CA GLN A 42 -20.51 11.19 5.89
C GLN A 42 -19.93 12.55 6.29
N MET A 43 -18.86 13.01 5.63
CA MET A 43 -18.30 14.34 5.89
C MET A 43 -19.29 15.46 5.57
N ILE A 44 -20.04 15.34 4.47
CA ILE A 44 -21.10 16.32 4.12
C ILE A 44 -22.17 16.36 5.22
N ARG A 45 -22.64 15.20 5.71
CA ARG A 45 -23.63 15.14 6.80
C ARG A 45 -23.10 15.73 8.10
N LEU A 46 -21.83 15.47 8.45
CA LEU A 46 -21.18 16.04 9.64
C LEU A 46 -21.07 17.56 9.58
N ALA A 47 -21.00 18.14 8.38
CA ALA A 47 -21.07 19.59 8.17
C ALA A 47 -22.50 20.16 8.25
N GLY A 48 -23.51 19.33 8.54
CA GLY A 48 -24.92 19.72 8.63
C GLY A 48 -25.61 19.91 7.27
N LYS A 49 -25.10 19.26 6.22
CA LYS A 49 -25.58 19.39 4.84
C LYS A 49 -26.16 18.09 4.30
N VAL A 50 -27.06 18.19 3.31
CA VAL A 50 -27.66 17.05 2.61
C VAL A 50 -26.78 16.64 1.41
N PRO A 51 -26.18 15.43 1.42
CA PRO A 51 -25.40 14.95 0.28
C PRO A 51 -26.26 14.81 -0.96
N ASP A 52 -25.66 15.09 -2.12
CA ASP A 52 -26.28 14.98 -3.45
C ASP A 52 -27.42 16.00 -3.73
N ASP A 53 -27.75 16.87 -2.76
CA ASP A 53 -28.69 18.00 -2.91
C ASP A 53 -27.97 19.35 -2.71
N GLU A 54 -27.41 19.60 -1.52
CA GLU A 54 -26.66 20.83 -1.24
C GLU A 54 -25.19 20.75 -1.68
N ILE A 55 -24.62 19.53 -1.67
CA ILE A 55 -23.24 19.27 -2.11
C ILE A 55 -23.23 17.98 -2.92
N ALA A 56 -22.92 18.09 -4.21
CA ALA A 56 -22.84 16.96 -5.13
C ALA A 56 -21.53 16.18 -5.00
N VAL A 57 -21.61 14.85 -5.05
CA VAL A 57 -20.43 13.97 -5.16
C VAL A 57 -20.16 13.66 -6.63
N VAL A 58 -19.04 14.16 -7.18
CA VAL A 58 -18.66 13.96 -8.58
C VAL A 58 -17.51 12.95 -8.68
N PHE A 59 -17.66 11.92 -9.50
CA PHE A 59 -16.61 10.94 -9.77
C PHE A 59 -15.69 11.43 -10.88
N THR A 60 -14.41 11.63 -10.58
CA THR A 60 -13.40 12.14 -11.53
C THR A 60 -12.61 11.04 -12.25
N GLY A 61 -12.89 9.77 -11.94
CA GLY A 61 -12.09 8.63 -12.40
C GLY A 61 -10.80 8.45 -11.59
N MET A 62 -10.11 7.33 -11.84
CA MET A 62 -8.82 7.03 -11.22
C MET A 62 -7.68 7.75 -11.94
N ARG A 63 -6.69 8.20 -11.16
CA ARG A 63 -5.43 8.73 -11.67
C ARG A 63 -4.50 7.58 -12.07
N PRO A 64 -3.55 7.80 -12.99
CA PRO A 64 -2.57 6.77 -13.37
C PRO A 64 -1.81 6.24 -12.15
N GLY A 65 -1.80 4.91 -11.99
CA GLY A 65 -1.13 4.22 -10.88
C GLY A 65 -1.99 4.07 -9.62
N GLU A 66 -3.22 4.61 -9.57
CA GLU A 66 -4.13 4.36 -8.44
C GLU A 66 -4.71 2.95 -8.50
N LYS A 67 -4.94 2.37 -7.31
CA LYS A 67 -5.65 1.11 -7.12
C LYS A 67 -7.06 1.38 -6.60
N MET A 68 -8.05 0.58 -7.05
CA MET A 68 -9.41 0.60 -6.49
C MET A 68 -9.46 0.00 -5.08
N HIS A 69 -8.61 -1.00 -4.83
CA HIS A 69 -8.48 -1.67 -3.54
C HIS A 69 -6.99 -1.82 -3.22
N GLU A 70 -6.65 -1.56 -1.96
CA GLU A 70 -5.30 -1.82 -1.45
C GLU A 70 -5.22 -3.26 -0.96
N GLU A 71 -4.10 -3.91 -1.24
CA GLU A 71 -3.77 -5.25 -0.76
C GLU A 71 -2.76 -5.10 0.39
N LEU A 72 -3.00 -5.78 1.51
CA LEU A 72 -2.08 -5.75 2.66
C LEU A 72 -0.97 -6.82 2.55
N ILE A 73 -1.17 -7.82 1.70
CA ILE A 73 -0.34 -9.03 1.58
C ILE A 73 -0.44 -9.51 0.13
N TYR A 74 0.66 -10.01 -0.43
CA TYR A 74 0.67 -10.63 -1.76
C TYR A 74 0.36 -12.14 -1.71
N ASP A 75 0.00 -12.73 -2.85
CA ASP A 75 -0.40 -14.15 -2.95
C ASP A 75 0.69 -15.15 -2.48
N ASP A 76 1.97 -14.76 -2.55
CA ASP A 76 3.12 -15.57 -2.14
C ASP A 76 3.59 -15.32 -0.70
N GLU A 77 2.89 -14.43 0.02
CA GLU A 77 3.16 -14.10 1.41
C GLU A 77 2.16 -14.77 2.35
N THR A 78 2.64 -15.14 3.54
CA THR A 78 1.81 -15.71 4.60
C THR A 78 1.88 -14.84 5.84
N LEU A 79 0.73 -14.66 6.51
CA LEU A 79 0.66 -13.98 7.79
C LEU A 79 0.61 -14.98 8.94
N ALA A 80 1.51 -14.81 9.90
CA ALA A 80 1.45 -15.46 11.20
C ALA A 80 1.12 -14.43 12.28
N GLY A 81 0.20 -14.77 13.18
CA GLY A 81 -0.12 -13.92 14.33
C GLY A 81 1.06 -13.82 15.30
N THR A 82 1.18 -12.66 15.96
CA THR A 82 2.15 -12.48 17.06
C THR A 82 1.49 -12.66 18.43
N ALA A 83 2.26 -12.45 19.50
CA ALA A 83 1.73 -12.38 20.86
C ALA A 83 0.88 -11.12 21.13
N ARG A 84 0.82 -10.18 20.19
CA ARG A 84 0.02 -8.95 20.27
C ARG A 84 -1.06 -8.96 19.18
N GLU A 85 -2.29 -8.77 19.61
CA GLU A 85 -3.43 -8.58 18.71
C GLU A 85 -3.21 -7.34 17.82
N GLY A 86 -3.65 -7.42 16.56
CA GLY A 86 -3.45 -6.35 15.58
C GLY A 86 -2.04 -6.29 14.97
N ILE A 87 -1.12 -7.18 15.33
CA ILE A 87 0.23 -7.26 14.77
C ILE A 87 0.49 -8.67 14.25
N ASN A 88 0.74 -8.79 12.94
CA ASN A 88 1.10 -10.03 12.26
C ASN A 88 2.54 -9.95 11.72
N VAL A 89 3.17 -11.10 11.54
CA VAL A 89 4.45 -11.23 10.83
C VAL A 89 4.18 -11.79 9.45
N ALA A 90 4.58 -11.05 8.42
CA ALA A 90 4.61 -11.53 7.05
C ALA A 90 5.88 -12.37 6.83
N SER A 91 5.68 -13.53 6.22
CA SER A 91 6.75 -14.40 5.73
C SER A 91 6.53 -14.63 4.24
N GLY A 92 7.52 -14.26 3.44
CA GLY A 92 7.52 -14.38 1.99
C GLY A 92 8.93 -14.59 1.47
N ARG A 93 9.07 -14.73 0.16
CA ARG A 93 10.37 -14.93 -0.46
C ARG A 93 11.17 -13.63 -0.48
N VAL A 94 12.11 -13.48 0.46
CA VAL A 94 13.05 -12.36 0.42
C VAL A 94 14.16 -12.66 -0.59
N VAL A 95 14.06 -12.06 -1.78
CA VAL A 95 15.17 -12.02 -2.74
C VAL A 95 15.92 -10.71 -2.54
N VAL A 96 17.09 -10.78 -1.90
CA VAL A 96 18.00 -9.63 -1.83
C VAL A 96 18.92 -9.69 -3.05
N PRO A 97 18.89 -8.70 -3.96
CA PRO A 97 19.84 -8.64 -5.06
C PRO A 97 21.28 -8.58 -4.55
N ASP A 98 22.21 -9.21 -5.29
CA ASP A 98 23.62 -9.27 -4.90
C ASP A 98 24.29 -7.89 -4.75
N ASP A 99 23.84 -6.89 -5.53
CA ASP A 99 24.31 -5.50 -5.42
C ASP A 99 23.15 -4.50 -5.54
N VAL A 100 22.43 -4.33 -4.43
CA VAL A 100 21.36 -3.33 -4.29
C VAL A 100 21.88 -1.91 -4.54
N THR A 101 23.14 -1.61 -4.19
CA THR A 101 23.70 -0.25 -4.33
C THR A 101 23.86 0.11 -5.80
N ALA A 102 24.40 -0.80 -6.61
CA ALA A 102 24.52 -0.60 -8.05
C ALA A 102 23.15 -0.46 -8.73
N LEU A 103 22.16 -1.28 -8.33
CA LEU A 103 20.80 -1.20 -8.87
C LEU A 103 20.13 0.15 -8.56
N LEU A 104 20.25 0.63 -7.32
CA LEU A 104 19.75 1.95 -6.94
C LEU A 104 20.46 3.07 -7.70
N GLY A 105 21.77 2.96 -7.92
CA GLY A 105 22.53 3.90 -8.74
C GLY A 105 21.99 3.98 -10.17
N ALA A 106 21.81 2.83 -10.83
CA ALA A 106 21.26 2.76 -12.18
C ALA A 106 19.84 3.32 -12.26
N LEU A 107 19.00 3.06 -11.25
CA LEU A 107 17.64 3.60 -11.19
C LEU A 107 17.64 5.13 -11.11
N VAL A 108 18.53 5.71 -10.30
CA VAL A 108 18.70 7.16 -10.20
C VAL A 108 19.17 7.76 -11.52
N ASP A 109 20.11 7.10 -12.21
CA ASP A 109 20.64 7.58 -13.49
C ASP A 109 19.55 7.56 -14.59
N TYR A 110 18.78 6.47 -14.71
CA TYR A 110 17.66 6.39 -15.65
C TYR A 110 16.56 7.43 -15.35
N ALA A 111 16.22 7.62 -14.07
CA ALA A 111 15.22 8.61 -13.66
C ALA A 111 15.67 10.04 -13.98
N ARG A 112 16.95 10.37 -13.78
CA ARG A 112 17.51 11.69 -14.10
C ARG A 112 17.63 11.94 -15.59
N ALA A 113 17.91 10.91 -16.37
CA ALA A 113 17.98 10.97 -17.83
C ALA A 113 16.58 11.07 -18.48
N GLY A 114 15.50 10.85 -17.71
CA GLY A 114 14.13 10.85 -18.24
C GLY A 114 13.80 9.61 -19.07
N GLU A 115 14.51 8.50 -18.82
CA GLU A 115 14.32 7.23 -19.53
C GLU A 115 13.04 6.54 -19.04
N ALA A 116 11.92 6.95 -19.63
CA ALA A 116 10.56 6.58 -19.22
C ALA A 116 10.26 5.07 -19.34
N GLU A 117 10.96 4.35 -20.21
CA GLU A 117 10.82 2.90 -20.41
C GLU A 117 11.85 2.10 -19.59
N ALA A 118 13.09 2.59 -19.49
CA ALA A 118 14.15 1.90 -18.75
C ALA A 118 13.91 1.89 -17.24
N THR A 119 13.30 2.96 -16.70
CA THR A 119 13.04 3.10 -15.26
C THR A 119 12.03 2.05 -14.76
N PRO A 120 10.81 1.92 -15.34
CA PRO A 120 9.87 0.85 -14.97
C PRO A 120 10.42 -0.56 -15.24
N GLY A 121 11.18 -0.73 -16.33
CA GLY A 121 11.82 -2.01 -16.67
C GLY A 121 12.81 -2.48 -15.61
N LEU A 122 13.65 -1.57 -15.12
CA LEU A 122 14.58 -1.88 -14.02
C LEU A 122 13.83 -2.19 -12.72
N ILE A 123 12.79 -1.42 -12.38
CA ILE A 123 11.97 -1.70 -11.18
C ILE A 123 11.35 -3.10 -11.26
N ARG A 124 10.75 -3.47 -12.40
CA ARG A 124 10.15 -4.80 -12.60
C ARG A 124 11.17 -5.94 -12.47
N SER A 125 12.43 -5.70 -12.82
CA SER A 125 13.48 -6.71 -12.64
C SER A 125 13.83 -6.97 -11.16
N ILE A 126 13.57 -5.99 -10.28
CA ILE A 126 13.86 -6.05 -8.84
C ILE A 126 12.60 -6.47 -8.06
N VAL A 127 11.45 -5.96 -8.47
CA VAL A 127 10.13 -6.21 -7.89
C VAL A 127 9.23 -6.74 -9.01
N PRO A 128 9.21 -8.07 -9.24
CA PRO A 128 8.43 -8.70 -10.31
C PRO A 128 6.93 -8.36 -10.28
N GLU A 129 6.40 -8.07 -9.10
CA GLU A 129 5.00 -7.72 -8.82
C GLU A 129 4.67 -6.25 -9.19
N PHE A 130 5.66 -5.49 -9.66
CA PHE A 130 5.46 -4.10 -10.05
C PHE A 130 4.69 -3.95 -11.36
N HIS A 131 3.53 -3.30 -11.26
CA HIS A 131 2.68 -2.89 -12.36
C HIS A 131 2.85 -1.39 -12.63
N ALA A 132 3.21 -1.03 -13.86
CA ALA A 132 3.40 0.36 -14.24
C ALA A 132 2.04 1.06 -14.43
N PRO A 133 1.97 2.40 -14.31
CA PRO A 133 0.75 3.16 -14.63
C PRO A 133 0.30 2.86 -16.07
N GLY A 134 -0.85 2.18 -16.22
CA GLY A 134 -1.37 1.72 -17.52
C GLY A 134 -1.46 0.20 -17.68
N ASP A 135 -0.78 -0.59 -16.83
CA ASP A 135 -0.91 -2.05 -16.80
C ASP A 135 -2.25 -2.52 -16.21
N ASN A 136 -2.87 -1.69 -15.36
CA ASN A 136 -4.12 -2.02 -14.66
C ASN A 136 -5.34 -1.70 -15.53
N ALA A 137 -5.52 -2.43 -16.63
CA ALA A 137 -6.85 -2.74 -17.14
C ALA A 137 -7.28 -4.06 -16.52
N GLU A 138 -8.17 -4.01 -15.52
CA GLU A 138 -8.86 -5.18 -14.96
C GLU A 138 -8.01 -6.20 -14.18
N THR A 139 -7.63 -5.87 -12.94
CA THR A 139 -7.56 -6.91 -11.89
C THR A 139 -8.53 -6.53 -10.78
N GLY A 140 -9.83 -6.59 -11.10
CA GLY A 140 -10.85 -6.78 -10.10
C GLY A 140 -10.85 -8.27 -9.72
N ARG A 141 -10.44 -8.59 -8.50
CA ARG A 141 -10.76 -9.89 -7.89
C ARG A 141 -11.56 -9.64 -6.62
N ALA A 142 -12.64 -10.41 -6.52
CA ALA A 142 -13.70 -10.35 -5.52
C ALA A 142 -13.24 -10.82 -4.15
#